data_AF-A0A7J7X5N2-F1
#
_entry.id   AF-A0A7J7X5N2-F1
#
_cell.length_a   1.000
_cell.length_b   1.000
_cell.length_c   1.000
_cell.angle_alpha   90.00
_cell.angle_beta   90.00
_cell.angle_gamma   90.00
#
_symmetry.space_group_name_H-M   'P 1'
#
loop_
_entity.id
_entity.type
_entity.pdbx_description
1 polymer ?
#
loop_
_entity_poly.entity_id
_entity_poly.type
_entity_poly.pdbx_seq_one_letter_code
_entity_poly.pdbx_strand_id
1 'polypeptide(L)'
;MKCLLVTENAPAHPPGMEDELMDEFSFISVKCLPPNTTPLIQPMDQQVMSNFKKLYTKALFQRYLEVTSDTELTLKEFWKNHFNILHCIHLIDKAWRDVSHRTVKSARKKLWPDAVLERVFEDVEEEAPIIEDVVSLGKSMSWEVSNDDGGVSGGPPD
;
A
#
# COMPACT_ATOMS: atom_id res chain seq x y z
N MET A 1 -12.33 13.45 23.56
CA MET A 1 -11.40 12.62 22.77
C MET A 1 -10.33 13.55 22.22
N LYS A 2 -9.05 13.19 22.29
CA LYS A 2 -7.95 13.96 21.68
C LYS A 2 -7.27 13.08 20.63
N CYS A 3 -6.87 13.65 19.51
CA CYS A 3 -6.23 12.97 18.39
C CYS A 3 -4.84 13.57 18.13
N LEU A 4 -3.88 12.72 17.75
CA LEU A 4 -2.57 13.16 17.26
C LEU A 4 -2.48 12.81 15.78
N LEU A 5 -2.32 13.83 14.94
CA LEU A 5 -2.03 13.70 13.52
C LEU A 5 -0.52 13.80 13.32
N VAL A 6 0.08 12.73 12.82
CA VAL A 6 1.51 12.68 12.48
C VAL A 6 1.62 12.76 10.96
N THR A 7 2.35 13.75 10.44
CA THR A 7 2.51 13.98 9.00
C THR A 7 3.98 13.98 8.61
N GLU A 8 4.26 13.81 7.32
CA GLU A 8 5.59 14.11 6.79
C GLU A 8 5.91 15.61 6.90
N ASN A 9 7.19 15.96 6.76
CA ASN A 9 7.62 17.36 6.64
C ASN A 9 7.86 17.68 5.16
N ALA A 10 6.78 17.65 4.37
CA ALA A 10 6.84 17.92 2.95
C ALA A 10 6.79 19.43 2.66
N PRO A 11 7.58 19.94 1.68
CA PRO A 11 7.53 21.34 1.25
C PRO A 11 6.16 21.79 0.70
N ALA A 12 5.31 20.83 0.33
CA ALA A 12 3.96 21.09 -0.14
C ALA A 12 2.98 21.44 0.99
N HIS A 13 3.36 21.24 2.26
CA HIS A 13 2.53 21.63 3.39
C HIS A 13 2.52 23.16 3.54
N PRO A 14 1.35 23.78 3.78
CA PRO A 14 1.26 25.20 4.04
C PRO A 14 2.11 25.62 5.25
N PRO A 15 2.79 26.79 5.20
CA PRO A 15 3.44 27.34 6.38
C PRO A 15 2.41 27.57 7.48
N GLY A 16 2.70 27.13 8.72
CA GLY A 16 1.79 27.31 9.84
C GLY A 16 0.61 26.33 9.89
N MET A 17 0.55 25.32 9.01
CA MET A 17 -0.51 24.29 9.00
C MET A 17 -0.76 23.66 10.38
N GLU A 18 0.28 23.45 11.18
CA GLU A 18 0.13 22.90 12.54
C GLU A 18 -0.73 23.80 13.43
N ASP A 19 -0.45 25.11 13.42
CA ASP A 19 -1.14 26.10 14.26
C ASP A 19 -2.57 26.32 13.77
N GLU A 20 -2.78 26.44 12.45
CA GLU A 20 -4.10 26.62 11.84
C GLU A 20 -5.06 25.45 12.19
N LEU A 21 -4.60 24.21 12.07
CA LEU A 21 -5.40 23.02 12.41
C LEU A 21 -5.68 22.91 13.90
N MET A 22 -4.76 23.33 14.77
CA MET A 22 -4.98 23.33 16.22
C MET A 22 -5.98 24.41 16.65
N ASP A 23 -5.96 25.58 15.99
CA ASP A 23 -6.90 26.67 16.25
C ASP A 23 -8.32 26.31 15.79
N GLU A 24 -8.48 25.68 14.63
CA GLU A 24 -9.78 25.25 14.12
C GLU A 24 -10.30 24.00 14.84
N PHE A 25 -9.40 23.05 15.12
CA PHE A 25 -9.73 21.76 15.73
C PHE A 25 -8.92 21.51 17.01
N SER A 26 -9.34 22.16 18.11
CA SER A 26 -8.69 22.04 19.44
C SER A 26 -8.52 20.62 20.00
N PHE A 27 -9.16 19.61 19.42
CA PHE A 27 -9.02 18.20 19.78
C PHE A 27 -7.94 17.46 18.96
N ILE A 28 -7.39 18.07 17.91
CA ILE A 28 -6.34 17.53 17.06
C ILE A 28 -5.03 18.25 17.40
N SER A 29 -3.99 17.48 17.71
CA SER A 29 -2.62 17.98 17.74
C SER A 29 -1.90 17.50 16.49
N VAL A 30 -1.20 18.39 15.80
CA VAL A 30 -0.41 18.05 14.61
C VAL A 30 1.06 17.98 14.97
N LYS A 31 1.77 17.00 14.41
CA LYS A 31 3.23 16.88 14.51
C LYS A 31 3.82 16.43 13.18
N CYS A 32 4.67 17.27 12.59
CA CYS A 32 5.50 16.86 11.46
C CYS A 32 6.67 15.98 11.92
N LEU A 33 7.00 14.94 11.13
CA LEU A 33 8.21 14.15 11.30
C LEU A 33 9.47 14.99 11.02
N PRO A 34 10.65 14.62 11.56
CA PRO A 34 11.89 15.31 11.22
C PRO A 34 12.16 15.29 9.71
N PRO A 35 12.77 16.35 9.14
CA PRO A 35 13.09 16.40 7.72
C PRO A 35 13.98 15.23 7.29
N ASN A 36 13.78 14.72 6.07
CA ASN A 36 14.51 13.59 5.48
C ASN A 36 14.37 12.24 6.22
N THR A 37 13.36 12.07 7.09
CA THR A 37 13.13 10.79 7.80
C THR A 37 11.93 10.00 7.28
N THR A 38 11.17 10.55 6.33
CA THR A 38 9.93 9.97 5.78
C THR A 38 10.07 8.50 5.39
N PRO A 39 11.06 8.06 4.59
CA PRO A 39 11.16 6.65 4.19
C PRO A 39 11.53 5.71 5.36
N LEU A 40 12.19 6.24 6.39
CA LEU A 40 12.75 5.46 7.50
C LEU A 40 11.78 5.34 8.68
N ILE A 41 10.94 6.36 8.90
CA ILE A 41 10.12 6.47 10.11
C ILE A 41 8.64 6.48 9.78
N GLN A 42 8.22 6.85 8.55
CA GLN A 42 6.80 6.91 8.21
C GLN A 42 6.22 5.49 8.14
N PRO A 43 5.39 5.09 9.11
CA PRO A 43 4.93 3.70 9.19
C PRO A 43 3.90 3.39 8.10
N MET A 44 3.25 4.44 7.60
CA MET A 44 2.37 4.38 6.46
C MET A 44 3.11 3.84 5.25
N ASP A 45 4.30 4.35 4.96
CA ASP A 45 5.07 3.98 3.77
C ASP A 45 5.72 2.61 3.90
N GLN A 46 6.23 2.27 5.09
CA GLN A 46 6.99 1.04 5.29
C GLN A 46 6.12 -0.22 5.30
N GLN A 47 4.98 -0.18 5.97
CA GLN A 47 4.20 -1.39 6.21
C GLN A 47 2.85 -1.36 5.50
N VAL A 48 2.05 -0.33 5.75
CA VAL A 48 0.71 -0.27 5.16
C VAL A 48 0.77 -0.07 3.65
N MET A 49 1.61 0.83 3.15
CA MET A 49 1.74 1.09 1.72
C MET A 49 2.43 -0.08 1.01
N SER A 50 3.41 -0.73 1.64
CA SER A 50 4.02 -1.96 1.11
C SER A 50 2.99 -3.08 0.95
N ASN A 51 2.19 -3.33 2.00
CA ASN A 51 1.12 -4.33 1.97
C ASN A 51 0.04 -3.98 0.94
N PHE A 52 -0.38 -2.71 0.89
CA PHE A 52 -1.31 -2.18 -0.10
C PHE A 52 -0.82 -2.41 -1.53
N LYS A 53 0.46 -2.12 -1.83
CA LYS A 53 1.05 -2.36 -3.16
C LYS A 53 0.98 -3.84 -3.54
N LYS A 54 1.30 -4.76 -2.61
CA LYS A 54 1.19 -6.21 -2.87
C LYS A 54 -0.26 -6.62 -3.18
N LEU A 55 -1.22 -6.14 -2.40
CA LEU A 55 -2.65 -6.40 -2.60
C LEU A 55 -3.17 -5.82 -3.92
N TYR A 56 -2.76 -4.59 -4.27
CA TYR A 56 -3.08 -3.96 -5.55
C TYR A 56 -2.52 -4.78 -6.72
N THR A 57 -1.26 -5.20 -6.65
CA THR A 57 -0.63 -6.04 -7.69
C THR A 57 -1.35 -7.37 -7.84
N LYS A 58 -1.69 -8.03 -6.73
CA LYS A 58 -2.51 -9.26 -6.74
C LYS A 58 -3.84 -9.04 -7.46
N ALA A 59 -4.55 -7.96 -7.10
CA ALA A 59 -5.85 -7.64 -7.69
C ALA A 59 -5.73 -7.28 -9.19
N LEU A 60 -4.66 -6.60 -9.59
CA LEU A 60 -4.36 -6.30 -10.99
C LEU A 60 -4.10 -7.58 -11.79
N PHE A 61 -3.33 -8.52 -11.25
CA PHE A 61 -3.04 -9.80 -11.90
C PHE A 61 -4.31 -10.64 -12.05
N GLN A 62 -5.15 -10.69 -11.01
CA GLN A 62 -6.47 -11.34 -11.10
C GLN A 62 -7.31 -10.72 -12.21
N ARG A 63 -7.38 -9.39 -12.27
CA ARG A 63 -8.12 -8.68 -13.33
C ARG A 63 -7.58 -8.98 -14.72
N TYR A 64 -6.25 -9.03 -14.86
CA TYR A 64 -5.62 -9.41 -16.11
C TYR A 64 -6.07 -10.81 -16.54
N LEU A 65 -5.95 -11.82 -15.66
CA LEU A 65 -6.38 -13.19 -15.95
C LEU A 65 -7.87 -13.31 -16.25
N GLU A 66 -8.72 -12.58 -15.52
CA GLU A 66 -10.17 -12.54 -15.80
C GLU A 66 -10.47 -12.07 -17.22
N VAL A 67 -9.68 -11.13 -17.75
CA VAL A 67 -9.85 -10.60 -19.11
C VAL A 67 -9.17 -11.48 -20.15
N THR A 68 -8.02 -12.10 -19.81
CA THR A 68 -7.17 -12.78 -20.79
C THR A 68 -7.31 -14.30 -20.83
N SER A 69 -7.88 -14.93 -19.80
CA SER A 69 -7.90 -16.41 -19.62
C SER A 69 -8.44 -17.20 -20.81
N ASP A 70 -9.43 -16.67 -21.52
CA ASP A 70 -10.04 -17.31 -22.69
C ASP A 70 -9.77 -16.53 -23.99
N THR A 71 -8.71 -15.71 -24.02
CA THR A 71 -8.39 -14.83 -25.16
C THR A 71 -6.91 -14.88 -25.53
N GLU A 72 -6.57 -14.52 -26.77
CA GLU A 72 -5.18 -14.33 -27.19
C GLU A 72 -4.69 -12.87 -27.00
N LEU A 73 -5.31 -12.12 -26.06
CA LEU A 73 -4.95 -10.72 -25.83
C LEU A 73 -3.53 -10.60 -25.31
N THR A 74 -2.73 -9.75 -25.97
CA THR A 74 -1.43 -9.37 -25.47
C THR A 74 -1.55 -8.42 -24.28
N LEU A 75 -0.49 -8.33 -23.47
CA LEU A 75 -0.40 -7.36 -22.37
C LEU A 75 -0.64 -5.92 -22.86
N LYS A 76 -0.12 -5.58 -24.04
CA LYS A 76 -0.31 -4.26 -24.65
C LYS A 76 -1.78 -3.97 -24.95
N GLU A 77 -2.51 -4.96 -25.45
CA GLU A 77 -3.93 -4.81 -25.75
C GLU A 77 -4.77 -4.74 -24.48
N PHE A 78 -4.42 -5.51 -23.44
CA PHE A 78 -5.03 -5.36 -22.13
C PHE A 78 -4.92 -3.91 -21.63
N TRP A 79 -3.72 -3.35 -21.57
CA TRP A 79 -3.51 -1.98 -21.08
C TRP A 79 -4.21 -0.93 -21.94
N LYS A 80 -4.21 -1.12 -23.26
CA LYS A 80 -4.77 -0.14 -24.20
C LYS A 80 -6.30 -0.16 -24.24
N ASN A 81 -6.89 -1.36 -24.21
CA ASN A 81 -8.30 -1.55 -24.55
C ASN A 81 -9.16 -1.99 -23.36
N HIS A 82 -8.56 -2.58 -22.32
CA HIS A 82 -9.28 -3.22 -21.21
C HIS A 82 -8.95 -2.63 -19.84
N PHE A 83 -8.03 -1.67 -19.76
CA PHE A 83 -7.66 -1.02 -18.53
C PHE A 83 -7.74 0.50 -18.64
N ASN A 84 -8.40 1.14 -17.68
CA ASN A 84 -8.56 2.59 -17.62
C ASN A 84 -8.63 3.06 -16.16
N ILE A 85 -8.75 4.38 -15.96
CA ILE A 85 -8.73 4.98 -14.61
C ILE A 85 -9.85 4.44 -13.70
N LEU A 86 -11.02 4.12 -14.24
CA LEU A 86 -12.10 3.53 -13.44
C LEU A 86 -11.70 2.17 -12.87
N HIS A 87 -11.03 1.34 -13.68
CA HIS A 87 -10.48 0.07 -13.21
C HIS A 87 -9.40 0.30 -12.15
N CYS A 88 -8.50 1.27 -12.33
CA CYS A 88 -7.51 1.64 -11.31
C CYS A 88 -8.19 1.96 -9.96
N ILE A 89 -9.22 2.80 -9.98
CA ILE A 89 -9.94 3.23 -8.77
C ILE A 89 -10.60 2.03 -8.07
N HIS A 90 -11.23 1.12 -8.82
CA HIS A 90 -11.78 -0.11 -8.25
C HIS A 90 -10.71 -1.02 -7.66
N LEU A 91 -9.54 -1.13 -8.28
CA LEU A 91 -8.42 -1.88 -7.73
C LEU A 91 -7.86 -1.24 -6.46
N ILE A 92 -7.81 0.10 -6.38
CA ILE A 92 -7.43 0.83 -5.16
C ILE A 92 -8.44 0.54 -4.04
N ASP A 93 -9.74 0.64 -4.30
CA ASP A 93 -10.78 0.34 -3.31
C ASP A 93 -10.67 -1.12 -2.82
N LYS A 94 -10.52 -2.08 -3.75
CA LYS A 94 -10.35 -3.50 -3.41
C LYS A 94 -9.10 -3.72 -2.54
N ALA A 95 -7.94 -3.23 -2.99
CA ALA A 95 -6.69 -3.39 -2.27
C ALA A 95 -6.73 -2.74 -0.88
N TRP A 96 -7.36 -1.57 -0.74
CA TRP A 96 -7.47 -0.89 0.55
C TRP A 96 -8.37 -1.63 1.54
N ARG A 97 -9.49 -2.22 1.07
CA ARG A 97 -10.37 -3.05 1.90
C ARG A 97 -9.66 -4.30 2.43
N ASP A 98 -8.73 -4.83 1.65
CA ASP A 98 -7.96 -6.03 2.01
C ASP A 98 -6.77 -5.71 2.94
N VAL A 99 -6.42 -4.43 3.15
CA VAL A 99 -5.42 -4.04 4.16
C VAL A 99 -5.97 -4.33 5.55
N SER A 100 -5.34 -5.29 6.25
CA SER A 100 -5.84 -5.72 7.54
C SER A 100 -5.62 -4.67 8.64
N HIS A 101 -6.51 -4.65 9.63
CA HIS A 101 -6.33 -3.85 10.84
C HIS A 101 -5.03 -4.19 11.58
N ARG A 102 -4.51 -5.42 11.42
CA ARG A 102 -3.23 -5.86 11.99
C ARG A 102 -2.08 -5.09 11.35
N THR A 103 -2.04 -4.97 10.02
CA THR A 103 -1.04 -4.19 9.28
C THR A 103 -0.98 -2.75 9.77
N VAL A 104 -2.15 -2.11 9.91
CA VAL A 104 -2.25 -0.72 10.41
C VAL A 104 -1.76 -0.60 11.86
N LYS A 105 -2.14 -1.54 12.73
CA LYS A 105 -1.70 -1.56 14.13
C LYS A 105 -0.20 -1.82 14.27
N SER A 106 0.36 -2.74 13.50
CA SER A 106 1.79 -3.05 13.48
C SER A 106 2.61 -1.84 13.05
N ALA A 107 2.17 -1.14 12.00
CA ALA A 107 2.79 0.10 11.57
C ALA A 107 2.82 1.13 12.72
N ARG A 108 1.68 1.31 13.40
CA ARG A 108 1.61 2.19 14.56
C ARG A 108 2.50 1.74 15.73
N LYS A 109 2.62 0.44 16.00
CA LYS A 109 3.49 -0.12 17.05
C LYS A 109 4.96 0.19 16.78
N LYS A 110 5.41 0.19 15.52
CA LYS A 110 6.78 0.58 15.15
C LYS A 110 7.08 2.05 15.46
N LEU A 111 6.10 2.93 15.28
CA LEU A 111 6.26 4.37 15.57
C LEU A 111 6.18 4.69 17.05
N TRP A 112 5.20 4.09 17.73
CA TRP A 112 4.92 4.32 19.13
C TRP A 112 4.44 3.02 19.78
N PRO A 113 5.35 2.21 20.32
CA PRO A 113 5.02 0.93 20.95
C PRO A 113 4.01 1.07 22.09
N ASP A 114 4.19 2.06 22.99
CA ASP A 114 3.36 2.27 24.18
C ASP A 114 1.92 2.72 23.88
N ALA A 115 1.63 3.18 22.65
CA ALA A 115 0.31 3.66 22.24
C ALA A 115 -0.60 2.53 21.76
N VAL A 116 -0.06 1.32 21.58
CA VAL A 116 -0.79 0.14 21.12
C VAL A 116 -0.98 -0.81 22.31
N LEU A 117 -2.17 -0.76 22.93
CA LEU A 117 -2.52 -1.67 24.02
C LEU A 117 -2.47 -3.13 23.52
N GLU A 118 -1.59 -3.95 24.10
CA GLU A 118 -1.43 -5.37 23.77
C GLU A 118 -2.68 -6.15 24.18
N ARG A 119 -3.62 -6.32 23.25
CA ARG A 119 -4.53 -7.46 23.28
C ARG A 119 -3.90 -8.51 22.38
N VAL A 120 -3.36 -9.55 23.01
CA VAL A 120 -2.72 -10.71 22.38
C VAL A 120 -3.69 -11.31 21.36
N PHE A 121 -3.33 -11.26 20.08
CA PHE A 121 -3.95 -12.07 19.03
C PHE A 121 -2.82 -12.86 18.39
N GLU A 122 -3.02 -14.17 18.23
CA GLU A 122 -2.04 -15.07 17.63
C GLU A 122 -1.56 -14.53 16.29
N ASP A 123 -0.26 -14.28 16.20
CA ASP A 123 0.44 -13.79 15.02
C ASP A 123 0.50 -14.91 14.00
N VAL A 124 -0.37 -14.87 13.00
CA VAL A 124 -0.16 -15.58 11.74
C VAL A 124 0.39 -14.56 10.75
N GLU A 125 1.55 -14.84 10.19
CA GLU A 125 2.19 -14.03 9.13
C GLU A 125 1.31 -14.04 7.87
N GLU A 126 0.45 -13.03 7.71
CA GLU A 126 -0.39 -12.84 6.50
C GLU A 126 0.41 -12.38 5.27
N GLU A 127 1.62 -11.85 5.44
CA GLU A 127 2.42 -11.34 4.31
C GLU A 127 2.99 -12.44 3.42
N ALA A 128 3.42 -13.57 3.99
CA ALA A 128 3.95 -14.70 3.22
C ALA A 128 2.91 -15.29 2.24
N PRO A 129 1.65 -15.56 2.65
CA PRO A 129 0.59 -15.99 1.73
C PRO A 129 0.33 -15.02 0.57
N ILE A 130 0.37 -13.70 0.80
CA ILE A 130 0.10 -12.71 -0.25
C ILE A 130 1.23 -12.70 -1.29
N ILE A 131 2.49 -12.79 -0.85
CA ILE A 131 3.64 -12.82 -1.76
C ILE A 131 3.61 -14.11 -2.59
N GLU A 132 3.36 -15.25 -1.98
CA GLU A 132 3.24 -16.54 -2.68
C GLU A 132 2.15 -16.50 -3.75
N ASP A 133 0.99 -15.94 -3.43
CA ASP A 133 -0.10 -15.76 -4.38
C ASP A 133 0.31 -14.87 -5.56
N VAL A 134 0.94 -13.71 -5.30
CA VAL A 134 1.39 -12.79 -6.36
C VAL A 134 2.43 -13.44 -7.25
N VAL A 135 3.39 -14.17 -6.68
CA VAL A 135 4.44 -14.89 -7.41
C VAL A 135 3.84 -16.03 -8.23
N SER A 136 2.90 -16.79 -7.65
CA SER A 136 2.17 -17.87 -8.35
C SER A 136 1.39 -17.33 -9.55
N LEU A 137 0.68 -16.22 -9.36
CA LEU A 137 -0.03 -15.51 -10.42
C LEU A 137 0.93 -15.01 -11.50
N GLY A 138 2.05 -14.38 -11.12
CA GLY A 138 3.04 -13.89 -12.08
C GLY A 138 3.67 -15.02 -12.91
N LYS A 139 4.00 -16.15 -12.27
CA LYS A 139 4.52 -17.35 -12.96
C LYS A 139 3.52 -17.91 -13.97
N SER A 140 2.21 -17.90 -13.65
CA SER A 140 1.17 -18.34 -14.59
C SER A 140 1.08 -17.47 -15.85
N MET A 141 1.61 -16.25 -15.80
CA MET A 141 1.67 -15.29 -16.91
C MET A 141 3.04 -15.27 -17.61
N SER A 142 3.97 -16.16 -17.24
CA SER A 142 5.38 -16.13 -17.67
C SER A 142 6.10 -14.83 -17.29
N TRP A 143 5.74 -14.20 -16.16
CA TRP A 143 6.41 -12.99 -15.65
C TRP A 143 7.45 -13.36 -14.58
N GLU A 144 8.63 -12.75 -14.65
CA GLU A 144 9.59 -12.77 -13.55
C GLU A 144 9.16 -11.75 -12.48
N VAL A 145 8.68 -12.24 -11.34
CA VAL A 145 8.34 -11.42 -10.18
C VAL A 145 9.51 -11.51 -9.18
N SER A 146 10.19 -10.40 -8.94
CA SER A 146 11.25 -10.32 -7.93
C SER A 146 10.65 -10.18 -6.52
N ASN A 147 11.26 -10.85 -5.54
CA ASN A 147 10.76 -10.90 -4.16
C ASN A 147 11.07 -9.65 -3.33
N ASP A 148 11.93 -8.76 -3.81
CA ASP A 148 12.51 -7.68 -2.99
C ASP A 148 11.82 -6.32 -3.14
N ASP A 149 11.03 -6.11 -4.20
CA ASP A 149 10.23 -4.91 -4.36
C ASP A 149 9.11 -5.20 -5.36
N GLY A 150 7.88 -4.76 -5.09
CA GLY A 150 6.69 -4.98 -5.93
C GLY A 150 6.71 -4.32 -7.31
N GLY A 151 7.89 -4.13 -7.91
CA GLY A 151 8.09 -3.69 -9.29
C GLY A 151 8.19 -4.89 -10.23
N VAL A 152 7.27 -4.97 -11.21
CA VAL A 152 7.38 -5.88 -12.35
C VAL A 152 8.28 -5.22 -13.39
N SER A 153 9.50 -5.73 -13.58
CA SER A 153 10.35 -5.35 -14.70
C SER A 153 10.21 -6.38 -15.82
N GLY A 154 9.45 -6.04 -16.87
CA GLY A 154 9.39 -6.78 -18.12
C GLY A 154 10.11 -6.02 -19.23
N GLY A 155 11.39 -6.33 -19.45
CA GLY A 155 12.09 -5.99 -20.69
C GLY A 155 11.93 -7.13 -21.70
N PRO A 156 11.78 -6.85 -23.01
CA PRO A 156 11.73 -7.90 -24.02
C PRO A 156 13.08 -8.64 -24.10
N PRO A 157 13.09 -9.94 -24.43
CA PRO A 157 14.33 -10.62 -24.79
C PRO A 157 14.83 -10.10 -26.14
N ASP A 158 16.15 -9.91 -26.23
CA ASP A 158 16.88 -9.54 -27.45
C ASP A 158 16.64 -10.51 -28.63
#